data_AF-A0A3A5VHK3-F1
#
_entry.id   AF-A0A3A5VHK3-F1
#
_cell.length_a   1.000
_cell.length_b   1.000
_cell.length_c   1.000
_cell.angle_alpha   90.00
_cell.angle_beta   90.00
_cell.angle_gamma   90.00
#
_symmetry.space_group_name_H-M   'P 1'
#
loop_
_entity.id
_entity.type
_entity.pdbx_description
1 polymer ?
#
loop_
_entity_poly.entity_id
_entity_poly.type
_entity_poly.pdbx_seq_one_letter_code
_entity_poly.pdbx_strand_id
1 'polypeptide(L)'
;MDIKELDLNGGTFKVNLPYNWVGWLLWAIGLAITLAGLFVAMNDINGLGVAAFGLLFMALTSPGSLEAKLHQVRQSAIDPAELEAKAEASGLSIDNWWMKQTSYVPTTDPSDWILPAPGPSTWNNDDRYGPEGDGSALPEHPSKIGTPIPATMTLFSVYCLLAISLILVFTASIQEDYTPAIIITLIGLILSLVGFFRAKMVRQMIDTPTSLVRSAPVGNPELVGQVRPIDEGCLTVVVDGNQNMTVGNMVGYQWSYEQYQCRTTTDSEGNSKEECHWVTIRSDAGGCPFILHDGTGGIRVNTISFKRIDYGQYLKRWDGAFAQTLGKQIMASAIAGMLGGARVKKHRWTLYGLRLGNPVYVLGQTKPRPSEALQAEGLDGTLGNSIIEVWGNEDAPGVKCTLNRGSELSNLGRSRSGFELVILPIIMMIGGISLFGLA
;
A
#
# COMPACT_ATOMS: atom_id res chain seq x y z
N MET A 1 1.48 -6.66 23.57
CA MET A 1 1.04 -8.00 23.12
C MET A 1 2.24 -8.61 22.45
N ASP A 2 2.69 -9.79 22.88
CA ASP A 2 3.83 -10.44 22.22
C ASP A 2 3.37 -11.04 20.88
N ILE A 3 4.23 -11.00 19.86
CA ILE A 3 3.96 -11.63 18.56
C ILE A 3 3.73 -13.14 18.71
N LYS A 4 4.35 -13.78 19.70
CA LYS A 4 4.16 -15.21 19.98
C LYS A 4 2.77 -15.56 20.51
N GLU A 5 2.07 -14.58 21.07
CA GLU A 5 0.69 -14.72 21.56
C GLU A 5 -0.34 -14.47 20.43
N LEU A 6 0.11 -13.96 19.28
CA LEU A 6 -0.74 -13.63 18.16
C LEU A 6 -1.00 -14.87 17.29
N ASP A 7 -2.26 -15.32 17.25
CA ASP A 7 -2.68 -16.29 16.23
C ASP A 7 -2.69 -15.63 14.85
N LEU A 8 -1.68 -16.00 14.05
CA LEU A 8 -1.48 -15.59 12.66
C LEU A 8 -2.42 -16.31 11.70
N ASN A 9 -3.10 -17.38 12.12
CA ASN A 9 -4.20 -17.96 11.38
C ASN A 9 -5.51 -17.24 11.76
N GLY A 10 -6.09 -16.52 10.80
CA GLY A 10 -7.32 -15.79 11.01
C GLY A 10 -8.54 -16.67 11.27
N GLY A 11 -8.50 -17.95 10.87
CA GLY A 11 -9.63 -18.88 10.97
C GLY A 11 -10.82 -18.45 10.10
N THR A 12 -12.02 -18.96 10.43
CA THR A 12 -13.23 -18.69 9.64
C THR A 12 -13.78 -17.29 9.89
N PHE A 13 -13.87 -16.85 11.15
CA PHE A 13 -14.46 -15.56 11.50
C PHE A 13 -13.65 -14.84 12.58
N LYS A 14 -13.40 -13.55 12.39
CA LYS A 14 -12.69 -12.71 13.36
C LYS A 14 -13.37 -11.36 13.52
N VAL A 15 -13.68 -11.01 14.77
CA VAL A 15 -14.23 -9.70 15.12
C VAL A 15 -13.08 -8.70 15.19
N ASN A 16 -13.16 -7.66 14.36
CA ASN A 16 -12.12 -6.64 14.25
C ASN A 16 -12.75 -5.24 14.15
N LEU A 17 -12.52 -4.44 15.17
CA LEU A 17 -13.01 -3.07 15.25
C LEU A 17 -11.91 -2.09 14.83
N PRO A 18 -12.25 -0.83 14.49
CA PRO A 18 -11.27 0.20 14.23
C PRO A 18 -10.26 0.33 15.38
N TYR A 19 -9.01 0.64 15.04
CA TYR A 19 -7.92 0.79 16.02
C TYR A 19 -7.37 2.21 16.13
N ASN A 20 -7.77 3.11 15.23
CA ASN A 20 -7.44 4.53 15.28
C ASN A 20 -8.68 5.37 15.62
N TRP A 21 -8.45 6.56 16.17
CA TRP A 21 -9.55 7.44 16.62
C TRP A 21 -10.46 7.88 15.47
N VAL A 22 -9.89 8.13 14.28
CA VAL A 22 -10.65 8.50 13.07
C VAL A 22 -11.59 7.37 12.66
N GLY A 23 -11.10 6.14 12.67
CA GLY A 23 -11.89 4.96 12.33
C GLY A 23 -13.02 4.74 13.32
N TRP A 24 -12.79 4.94 14.62
CA TRP A 24 -13.86 4.91 15.63
C TRP A 24 -14.92 5.99 15.42
N LEU A 25 -14.49 7.23 15.11
CA LEU A 25 -15.41 8.33 14.81
C LEU A 25 -16.29 8.01 13.60
N LEU A 26 -15.68 7.57 12.49
CA LEU A 26 -16.40 7.22 11.27
C LEU A 26 -17.31 6.00 11.46
N TRP A 27 -16.87 5.02 12.25
CA TRP A 27 -17.69 3.86 12.59
C TRP A 27 -18.92 4.25 13.41
N ALA A 28 -18.77 5.14 14.40
CA ALA A 28 -19.88 5.65 15.19
C ALA A 28 -20.87 6.46 14.36
N ILE A 29 -20.38 7.28 13.42
CA ILE A 29 -21.21 7.98 12.44
C ILE A 29 -21.97 6.97 11.57
N GLY A 30 -21.29 5.95 11.05
CA GLY A 30 -21.90 4.88 10.27
C GLY A 30 -23.01 4.16 11.04
N LEU A 31 -22.76 3.83 12.32
CA LEU A 31 -23.75 3.22 13.21
C LEU A 31 -24.97 4.12 13.41
N ALA A 32 -24.78 5.42 13.67
CA ALA A 32 -25.87 6.37 13.83
C ALA A 32 -26.71 6.50 12.56
N ILE A 33 -26.08 6.55 11.39
CA ILE A 33 -26.76 6.56 10.08
C ILE A 33 -27.56 5.27 9.89
N THR A 34 -26.98 4.10 10.22
CA THR A 34 -27.68 2.81 10.10
C THR A 34 -28.91 2.76 10.99
N LEU A 35 -28.80 3.16 12.26
CA LEU A 35 -29.93 3.17 13.19
C LEU A 35 -31.02 4.15 12.76
N ALA A 36 -30.64 5.35 12.32
CA ALA A 36 -31.58 6.35 11.80
C ALA A 36 -32.29 5.84 10.53
N GLY A 37 -31.55 5.22 9.61
CA GLY A 37 -32.12 4.62 8.40
C GLY A 37 -33.11 3.50 8.72
N LEU A 38 -32.78 2.60 9.65
CA LEU A 38 -33.70 1.53 10.08
C LEU A 38 -34.96 2.08 10.76
N PHE A 39 -34.84 3.17 11.52
CA PHE A 39 -36.00 3.84 12.12
C PHE A 39 -36.91 4.46 11.05
N VAL A 40 -36.33 5.13 10.04
CA VAL A 40 -37.08 5.66 8.90
C VAL A 40 -37.74 4.52 8.11
N ALA A 41 -37.04 3.39 7.95
CA ALA A 41 -37.52 2.20 7.24
C ALA A 41 -38.80 1.59 7.83
N MET A 42 -39.14 1.93 9.09
CA MET A 42 -40.41 1.52 9.69
C MET A 42 -41.63 2.19 9.03
N ASN A 43 -41.44 3.35 8.38
CA ASN A 43 -42.52 4.12 7.77
C ASN A 43 -42.28 4.44 6.28
N ASP A 44 -41.02 4.51 5.84
CA ASP A 44 -40.63 4.83 4.46
C ASP A 44 -39.49 3.93 4.00
N ILE A 45 -39.69 3.23 2.88
CA ILE A 45 -38.71 2.31 2.27
C ILE A 45 -37.36 2.98 1.97
N ASN A 46 -37.33 4.30 1.76
CA ASN A 46 -36.10 5.08 1.58
C ASN A 46 -35.13 4.94 2.77
N GLY A 47 -35.64 4.64 3.96
CA GLY A 47 -34.83 4.36 5.14
C GLY A 47 -33.88 3.17 4.95
N LEU A 48 -34.24 2.17 4.13
CA LEU A 48 -33.36 1.03 3.83
C LEU A 48 -32.10 1.47 3.07
N GLY A 49 -32.24 2.41 2.12
CA GLY A 49 -31.11 2.99 1.39
C GLY A 49 -30.15 3.75 2.32
N VAL A 50 -30.70 4.53 3.25
CA VAL A 50 -29.91 5.24 4.28
C VAL A 50 -29.19 4.23 5.20
N ALA A 51 -29.89 3.18 5.62
CA ALA A 51 -29.33 2.16 6.49
C ALA A 51 -28.16 1.41 5.82
N ALA A 52 -28.31 1.09 4.54
CA ALA A 52 -27.27 0.47 3.73
C ALA A 52 -26.02 1.35 3.61
N PHE A 53 -26.21 2.67 3.42
CA PHE A 53 -25.10 3.61 3.36
C PHE A 53 -24.31 3.67 4.67
N GLY A 54 -25.00 3.66 5.83
CA GLY A 54 -24.35 3.56 7.14
C GLY A 54 -23.55 2.27 7.32
N LEU A 55 -24.07 1.14 6.83
CA LEU A 55 -23.37 -0.16 6.87
C LEU A 55 -22.12 -0.16 5.98
N LEU A 56 -22.17 0.46 4.80
CA LEU A 56 -20.99 0.63 3.95
C LEU A 56 -19.93 1.50 4.62
N PHE A 57 -20.33 2.56 5.34
CA PHE A 57 -19.42 3.36 6.16
C PHE A 57 -18.71 2.52 7.23
N MET A 58 -19.47 1.70 7.98
CA MET A 58 -18.88 0.79 8.97
C MET A 58 -17.95 -0.26 8.34
N ALA A 59 -18.32 -0.80 7.17
CA ALA A 59 -17.47 -1.72 6.42
C ALA A 59 -16.12 -1.08 6.05
N LEU A 60 -16.11 0.13 5.48
CA LEU A 60 -14.90 0.84 5.07
C LEU A 60 -13.95 1.15 6.25
N THR A 61 -14.50 1.30 7.46
CA THR A 61 -13.71 1.53 8.69
C THR A 61 -13.22 0.26 9.37
N SER A 62 -13.72 -0.91 8.96
CA SER A 62 -13.35 -2.19 9.55
C SER A 62 -11.99 -2.65 8.98
N PRO A 63 -10.94 -2.82 9.82
CA PRO A 63 -9.59 -3.14 9.33
C PRO A 63 -9.49 -4.56 8.77
N GLY A 64 -8.30 -4.99 8.33
CA GLY A 64 -8.01 -6.40 8.07
C GLY A 64 -8.08 -7.26 9.34
N SER A 65 -8.06 -8.59 9.20
CA SER A 65 -8.20 -9.50 10.35
C SER A 65 -7.02 -9.45 11.33
N LEU A 66 -5.83 -9.05 10.86
CA LEU A 66 -4.60 -9.00 11.65
C LEU A 66 -4.09 -7.58 11.88
N GLU A 67 -4.47 -6.63 11.02
CA GLU A 67 -3.98 -5.25 11.03
C GLU A 67 -4.05 -4.56 12.41
N ALA A 68 -5.20 -4.61 13.10
CA ALA A 68 -5.37 -4.00 14.42
C ALA A 68 -4.45 -4.63 15.48
N LYS A 69 -4.24 -5.95 15.43
CA LYS A 69 -3.37 -6.66 16.36
C LYS A 69 -1.90 -6.39 16.06
N LEU A 70 -1.51 -6.33 14.78
CA LEU A 70 -0.16 -5.97 14.36
C LEU A 70 0.19 -4.53 14.76
N HIS A 71 -0.78 -3.62 14.72
CA HIS A 71 -0.60 -2.28 15.24
C HIS A 71 -0.29 -2.28 16.74
N GLN A 72 -1.00 -3.08 17.53
CA GLN A 72 -0.74 -3.24 18.97
C GLN A 72 0.62 -3.88 19.24
N VAL A 73 1.01 -4.90 18.48
CA VAL A 73 2.33 -5.53 18.58
C VAL A 73 3.41 -4.48 18.32
N ARG A 74 3.28 -3.68 17.25
CA ARG A 74 4.23 -2.61 16.92
C ARG A 74 4.41 -1.61 18.05
N GLN A 75 3.31 -1.17 18.66
CA GLN A 75 3.37 -0.24 19.81
C GLN A 75 4.04 -0.85 21.05
N SER A 76 4.01 -2.18 21.20
CA SER A 76 4.61 -2.85 22.37
C SER A 76 6.01 -3.42 22.14
N ALA A 77 6.39 -3.70 20.89
CA ALA A 77 7.64 -4.37 20.55
C ALA A 77 8.80 -3.42 20.27
N ILE A 78 8.51 -2.20 19.79
CA ILE A 78 9.51 -1.18 19.49
C ILE A 78 9.75 -0.33 20.75
N ASP A 79 11.01 0.04 20.99
CA ASP A 79 11.38 0.94 22.08
C ASP A 79 10.59 2.26 21.99
N PRO A 80 9.92 2.71 23.06
CA PRO A 80 9.25 4.01 23.11
C PRO A 80 10.12 5.17 22.60
N ALA A 81 11.43 5.17 22.88
CA ALA A 81 12.32 6.23 22.42
C ALA A 81 12.45 6.28 20.88
N GLU A 82 12.46 5.11 20.22
CA GLU A 82 12.47 5.04 18.76
C GLU A 82 11.11 5.46 18.16
N LEU A 83 10.01 5.11 18.82
CA LEU A 83 8.67 5.52 18.42
C LEU A 83 8.50 7.04 18.55
N GLU A 84 9.01 7.64 19.63
CA GLU A 84 9.03 9.09 19.84
C GLU A 84 9.88 9.80 18.79
N ALA A 85 11.10 9.33 18.53
CA ALA A 85 11.95 9.89 17.47
C ALA A 85 11.29 9.82 16.08
N LYS A 86 10.59 8.72 15.77
CA LYS A 86 9.79 8.60 14.55
C LYS A 86 8.59 9.56 14.55
N ALA A 87 7.92 9.73 15.68
CA ALA A 87 6.81 10.66 15.82
C ALA A 87 7.25 12.12 15.63
N GLU A 88 8.40 12.51 16.16
CA GLU A 88 8.99 13.86 15.99
C GLU A 88 9.43 14.12 14.54
N ALA A 89 9.98 13.11 13.86
CA ALA A 89 10.39 13.22 12.47
C ALA A 89 9.21 13.17 11.47
N SER A 90 8.02 12.78 11.94
CA SER A 90 6.82 12.63 11.13
C SER A 90 5.79 13.73 11.40
N GLY A 91 4.77 13.81 10.55
CA GLY A 91 3.72 14.81 10.63
C GLY A 91 3.90 15.96 9.64
N LEU A 92 3.12 17.02 9.88
CA LEU A 92 3.06 18.20 9.02
C LEU A 92 4.08 19.23 9.49
N SER A 93 4.94 19.65 8.58
CA SER A 93 5.90 20.74 8.78
C SER A 93 5.64 21.86 7.77
N ILE A 94 5.87 23.10 8.21
CA ILE A 94 5.74 24.28 7.36
C ILE A 94 7.14 24.65 6.87
N ASP A 95 7.43 24.37 5.60
CA ASP A 95 8.74 24.63 5.01
C ASP A 95 8.90 26.13 4.70
N ASN A 96 7.84 26.76 4.20
CA ASN A 96 7.84 28.20 3.91
C ASN A 96 6.44 28.80 4.09
N TRP A 97 6.30 29.67 5.09
CA TRP A 97 5.04 30.34 5.41
C TRP A 97 4.54 31.22 4.26
N TRP A 98 5.43 32.03 3.65
CA TRP A 98 5.06 32.98 2.60
C TRP A 98 4.62 32.30 1.31
N MET A 99 5.27 31.20 0.95
CA MET A 99 4.91 30.42 -0.23
C MET A 99 3.79 29.39 0.05
N LYS A 100 3.31 29.33 1.30
CA LYS A 100 2.38 28.30 1.79
C LYS A 100 2.85 26.89 1.40
N GLN A 101 4.15 26.64 1.56
CA GLN A 101 4.76 25.34 1.32
C GLN A 101 4.81 24.56 2.62
N THR A 102 4.30 23.34 2.56
CA THR A 102 4.27 22.41 3.68
C THR A 102 4.77 21.06 3.22
N SER A 103 5.50 20.35 4.07
CA SER A 103 5.82 18.95 3.85
C SER A 103 5.19 18.07 4.90
N TYR A 104 4.75 16.89 4.47
CA TYR A 104 4.11 15.90 5.30
C TYR A 104 4.81 14.56 5.15
N VAL A 105 5.28 14.04 6.28
CA VAL A 105 5.78 12.67 6.41
C VAL A 105 4.72 11.87 7.16
N PRO A 106 4.24 10.73 6.64
CA PRO A 106 3.22 9.95 7.35
C PRO A 106 3.63 9.58 8.77
N THR A 107 2.73 9.81 9.71
CA THR A 107 2.92 9.46 11.13
C THR A 107 2.82 7.96 11.39
N THR A 108 2.14 7.24 10.51
CA THR A 108 2.00 5.78 10.57
C THR A 108 2.18 5.22 9.17
N ASP A 109 3.18 4.37 8.97
CA ASP A 109 3.36 3.60 7.74
C ASP A 109 3.06 2.12 8.00
N PRO A 110 2.00 1.54 7.39
CA PRO A 110 1.69 0.13 7.52
C PRO A 110 2.81 -0.79 7.01
N SER A 111 3.58 -0.34 6.02
CA SER A 111 4.68 -1.11 5.39
C SER A 111 6.00 -1.02 6.14
N ASP A 112 6.08 -0.31 7.27
CA ASP A 112 7.28 -0.29 8.13
C ASP A 112 7.35 -1.55 9.01
N TRP A 113 8.49 -1.76 9.65
CA TRP A 113 8.67 -2.85 10.61
C TRP A 113 7.62 -2.82 11.74
N ILE A 114 7.16 -4.01 12.12
CA ILE A 114 6.28 -4.30 13.26
C ILE A 114 7.11 -4.69 14.49
N LEU A 115 8.17 -5.47 14.30
CA LEU A 115 9.16 -5.85 15.30
C LEU A 115 10.43 -4.99 15.14
N PRO A 116 11.26 -4.83 16.19
CA PRO A 116 12.50 -4.08 16.07
C PRO A 116 13.41 -4.69 15.00
N ALA A 117 13.94 -3.82 14.13
CA ALA A 117 14.85 -4.20 13.06
C ALA A 117 16.30 -3.84 13.43
N PRO A 118 17.30 -4.57 12.91
CA PRO A 118 18.70 -4.22 13.14
C PRO A 118 19.02 -2.85 12.53
N GLY A 119 19.52 -1.93 13.34
CA GLY A 119 19.89 -0.59 12.90
C GLY A 119 21.19 -0.57 12.08
N PRO A 120 21.52 0.53 11.39
CA PRO A 120 22.76 0.66 10.61
C PRO A 120 24.05 0.36 11.38
N SER A 121 24.04 0.52 12.70
CA SER A 121 25.19 0.25 13.58
C SER A 121 25.51 -1.24 13.74
N THR A 122 24.57 -2.15 13.45
CA THR A 122 24.80 -3.60 13.55
C THR A 122 25.20 -4.21 12.20
N TRP A 123 25.13 -3.45 11.12
CA TRP A 123 25.40 -3.96 9.77
C TRP A 123 26.89 -4.18 9.57
N ASN A 124 27.25 -5.41 9.16
CA ASN A 124 28.61 -5.70 8.71
C ASN A 124 28.77 -5.22 7.26
N ASN A 125 29.43 -4.08 7.07
CA ASN A 125 29.69 -3.52 5.74
C ASN A 125 30.88 -4.19 5.04
N ASP A 126 31.76 -4.87 5.78
CA ASP A 126 32.91 -5.60 5.23
C ASP A 126 32.48 -6.95 4.67
N ASP A 127 31.57 -7.65 5.37
CA ASP A 127 30.94 -8.89 4.92
C ASP A 127 29.42 -8.72 4.79
N ARG A 128 29.00 -8.15 3.64
CA ARG A 128 27.60 -7.84 3.33
C ARG A 128 26.76 -9.09 3.02
N TYR A 129 27.41 -10.18 2.63
CA TYR A 129 26.77 -11.44 2.23
C TYR A 129 26.72 -12.45 3.36
N GLY A 130 27.60 -12.33 4.36
CA GLY A 130 27.66 -13.21 5.51
C GLY A 130 26.47 -13.08 6.48
N PRO A 131 26.38 -14.04 7.41
CA PRO A 131 25.39 -14.02 8.48
C PRO A 131 25.64 -12.85 9.45
N GLU A 132 24.56 -12.35 10.06
CA GLU A 132 24.64 -11.39 11.15
C GLU A 132 24.54 -12.12 12.49
N GLY A 133 25.38 -11.75 13.46
CA GLY A 133 25.34 -12.31 14.82
C GLY A 133 25.47 -13.84 14.85
N ASP A 134 24.41 -14.53 15.29
CA ASP A 134 24.34 -15.98 15.36
C ASP A 134 23.92 -16.65 14.03
N GLY A 135 23.69 -15.87 12.98
CA GLY A 135 23.21 -16.34 11.68
C GLY A 135 21.78 -16.84 11.70
N SER A 136 21.00 -16.44 12.70
CA SER A 136 19.56 -16.70 12.74
C SER A 136 18.78 -15.65 11.95
N ALA A 137 17.61 -16.06 11.45
CA ALA A 137 16.78 -15.16 10.65
C ALA A 137 16.21 -14.02 11.49
N LEU A 138 15.95 -12.87 10.85
CA LEU A 138 15.37 -11.69 11.48
C LEU A 138 14.06 -12.01 12.22
N PRO A 139 13.69 -11.23 13.25
CA PRO A 139 12.49 -11.49 14.04
C PRO A 139 11.20 -11.61 13.23
N GLU A 140 11.02 -10.83 12.16
CA GLU A 140 9.84 -10.93 11.27
C GLU A 140 9.98 -11.93 10.13
N HIS A 141 11.09 -12.66 10.05
CA HIS A 141 11.26 -13.62 8.98
C HIS A 141 10.21 -14.75 9.13
N PRO A 142 9.55 -15.17 8.04
CA PRO A 142 8.48 -16.19 8.08
C PRO A 142 8.90 -17.53 8.72
N SER A 143 10.19 -17.88 8.66
CA SER A 143 10.73 -19.06 9.37
C SER A 143 10.70 -18.96 10.90
N LYS A 144 10.56 -17.75 11.47
CA LYS A 144 10.47 -17.50 12.92
C LYS A 144 9.04 -17.34 13.40
N ILE A 145 8.24 -16.56 12.68
CA ILE A 145 6.88 -16.19 13.09
C ILE A 145 5.79 -16.98 12.37
N GLY A 146 6.07 -17.52 11.18
CA GLY A 146 5.08 -18.15 10.29
C GLY A 146 4.43 -17.15 9.33
N THR A 147 3.74 -17.69 8.33
CA THR A 147 2.99 -16.93 7.32
C THR A 147 1.60 -16.54 7.86
N PRO A 148 1.25 -15.25 7.89
CA PRO A 148 -0.08 -14.81 8.29
C PRO A 148 -1.15 -15.17 7.25
N ILE A 149 -2.24 -15.76 7.71
CA ILE A 149 -3.39 -16.13 6.88
C ILE A 149 -4.59 -15.26 7.32
N PRO A 150 -5.15 -14.43 6.43
CA PRO A 150 -6.30 -13.59 6.78
C PRO A 150 -7.54 -14.45 7.07
N ALA A 151 -8.40 -13.99 7.98
CA ALA A 151 -9.63 -14.68 8.33
C ALA A 151 -10.60 -14.71 7.13
N THR A 152 -11.31 -15.82 6.91
CA THR A 152 -12.24 -15.94 5.77
C THR A 152 -13.28 -14.83 5.79
N MET A 153 -13.87 -14.55 6.95
CA MET A 153 -14.82 -13.47 7.15
C MET A 153 -14.43 -12.59 8.34
N THR A 154 -14.63 -11.30 8.21
CA THR A 154 -14.49 -10.32 9.30
C THR A 154 -15.78 -9.52 9.48
N LEU A 155 -15.78 -8.52 10.37
CA LEU A 155 -16.94 -7.61 10.49
C LEU A 155 -17.22 -6.87 9.17
N PHE A 156 -16.20 -6.65 8.34
CA PHE A 156 -16.37 -6.14 6.97
C PHE A 156 -17.35 -7.00 6.17
N SER A 157 -17.17 -8.33 6.19
CA SER A 157 -18.08 -9.25 5.50
C SER A 157 -19.51 -9.10 5.98
N VAL A 158 -19.72 -9.00 7.29
CA VAL A 158 -21.04 -8.89 7.89
C VAL A 158 -21.71 -7.59 7.45
N TYR A 159 -21.01 -6.47 7.57
CA TYR A 159 -21.54 -5.17 7.17
C TYR A 159 -21.82 -5.10 5.66
N CYS A 160 -20.93 -5.63 4.82
CA CYS A 160 -21.14 -5.68 3.38
C CYS A 160 -22.32 -6.57 2.99
N LEU A 161 -22.46 -7.77 3.58
CA LEU A 161 -23.60 -8.64 3.30
C LEU A 161 -24.92 -7.98 3.68
N LEU A 162 -24.99 -7.39 4.88
CA LEU A 162 -26.17 -6.64 5.31
C LEU A 162 -26.45 -5.45 4.39
N ALA A 163 -25.43 -4.67 4.02
CA ALA A 163 -25.58 -3.55 3.10
C ALA A 163 -26.10 -4.00 1.73
N ILE A 164 -25.53 -5.07 1.15
CA ILE A 164 -25.98 -5.65 -0.12
C ILE A 164 -27.43 -6.09 0.01
N SER A 165 -27.81 -6.81 1.07
CA SER A 165 -29.20 -7.23 1.28
C SER A 165 -30.16 -6.05 1.34
N LEU A 166 -29.83 -4.99 2.09
CA LEU A 166 -30.67 -3.80 2.17
C LEU A 166 -30.76 -3.05 0.83
N ILE A 167 -29.65 -2.94 0.09
CA ILE A 167 -29.63 -2.33 -1.26
C ILE A 167 -30.54 -3.11 -2.20
N LEU A 168 -30.45 -4.44 -2.23
CA LEU A 168 -31.26 -5.26 -3.11
C LEU A 168 -32.76 -5.16 -2.78
N VAL A 169 -33.14 -5.20 -1.50
CA VAL A 169 -34.54 -5.04 -1.07
C VAL A 169 -35.06 -3.64 -1.39
N PHE A 170 -34.25 -2.61 -1.10
CA PHE A 170 -34.59 -1.22 -1.42
C PHE A 170 -34.83 -1.08 -2.92
N THR A 171 -33.88 -1.48 -3.76
CA THR A 171 -33.98 -1.36 -5.22
C THR A 171 -35.14 -2.16 -5.77
N ALA A 172 -35.36 -3.41 -5.32
CA ALA A 172 -36.51 -4.20 -5.75
C ALA A 172 -37.86 -3.51 -5.48
N SER A 173 -37.93 -2.70 -4.42
CA SER A 173 -39.16 -2.01 -4.00
C SER A 173 -39.40 -0.69 -4.73
N ILE A 174 -38.36 -0.05 -5.25
CA ILE A 174 -38.44 1.29 -5.85
C ILE A 174 -38.10 1.35 -7.35
N GLN A 175 -37.60 0.25 -7.93
CA GLN A 175 -37.21 0.24 -9.33
C GLN A 175 -38.44 0.43 -10.24
N GLU A 176 -38.37 1.44 -11.11
CA GLU A 176 -39.37 1.66 -12.18
C GLU A 176 -38.87 1.15 -13.54
N ASP A 177 -37.56 0.99 -13.68
CA ASP A 177 -36.89 0.50 -14.87
C ASP A 177 -35.70 -0.40 -14.50
N TYR A 178 -35.01 -0.89 -15.52
CA TYR A 178 -33.82 -1.75 -15.34
C TYR A 178 -32.55 -0.97 -14.94
N THR A 179 -32.56 0.36 -14.91
CA THR A 179 -31.35 1.18 -14.71
C THR A 179 -30.66 0.90 -13.38
N PRO A 180 -31.36 0.86 -12.22
CA PRO A 180 -30.74 0.50 -10.94
C PRO A 180 -30.11 -0.91 -10.93
N ALA A 181 -30.78 -1.89 -11.54
CA ALA A 181 -30.28 -3.26 -11.64
C ALA A 181 -29.00 -3.35 -12.47
N ILE A 182 -28.92 -2.60 -13.58
CA ILE A 182 -27.71 -2.47 -14.42
C ILE A 182 -26.57 -1.87 -13.60
N ILE A 183 -26.81 -0.78 -12.88
CA ILE A 183 -25.79 -0.10 -12.07
C ILE A 183 -25.20 -1.04 -11.01
N ILE A 184 -26.05 -1.74 -10.25
CA ILE A 184 -25.61 -2.69 -9.22
C ILE A 184 -24.77 -3.82 -9.83
N THR A 185 -25.23 -4.36 -10.96
CA THR A 185 -24.53 -5.44 -11.67
C THR A 185 -23.15 -4.99 -12.15
N LEU A 186 -23.05 -3.81 -12.77
CA LEU A 186 -21.78 -3.27 -13.27
C LEU A 186 -20.80 -2.97 -12.14
N ILE A 187 -21.26 -2.37 -11.04
CA ILE A 187 -20.42 -2.13 -9.85
C ILE A 187 -19.92 -3.47 -9.29
N GLY A 188 -20.81 -4.45 -9.13
CA GLY A 188 -20.46 -5.80 -8.66
C GLY A 188 -19.43 -6.48 -9.57
N LEU A 189 -19.57 -6.36 -10.88
CA LEU A 189 -18.62 -6.91 -11.86
C LEU A 189 -17.24 -6.25 -11.75
N ILE A 190 -17.18 -4.91 -11.72
CA ILE A 190 -15.92 -4.16 -11.61
C ILE A 190 -15.20 -4.53 -10.31
N LEU A 191 -15.92 -4.54 -9.19
CA LEU A 191 -15.37 -4.92 -7.89
C LEU A 191 -14.91 -6.38 -7.88
N SER A 192 -15.64 -7.30 -8.51
CA SER A 192 -15.25 -8.71 -8.64
C SER A 192 -13.96 -8.88 -9.43
N LEU A 193 -13.80 -8.15 -10.54
CA LEU A 193 -12.58 -8.19 -11.36
C LEU A 193 -11.37 -7.65 -10.60
N VAL A 194 -11.50 -6.48 -9.97
CA VAL A 194 -10.42 -5.90 -9.14
C VAL A 194 -10.08 -6.83 -7.97
N GLY A 195 -11.10 -7.37 -7.32
CA GLY A 195 -10.99 -8.34 -6.24
C GLY A 195 -10.26 -9.62 -6.64
N PHE A 196 -10.56 -10.15 -7.83
CA PHE A 196 -9.94 -11.35 -8.37
C PHE A 196 -8.42 -11.19 -8.55
N PHE A 197 -7.99 -10.09 -9.16
CA PHE A 197 -6.55 -9.83 -9.35
C PHE A 197 -5.82 -9.62 -8.02
N ARG A 198 -6.44 -8.90 -7.08
CA ARG A 198 -5.87 -8.72 -5.73
C ARG A 198 -5.79 -10.04 -4.95
N ALA A 199 -6.86 -10.84 -4.98
CA ALA A 199 -6.89 -12.15 -4.33
C ALA A 199 -5.86 -13.11 -4.91
N LYS A 200 -5.61 -13.04 -6.23
CA LYS A 200 -4.55 -13.83 -6.87
C LYS A 200 -3.16 -13.47 -6.34
N MET A 201 -2.87 -12.17 -6.16
CA MET A 201 -1.60 -11.73 -5.58
C MET A 201 -1.43 -12.19 -4.13
N VAL A 202 -2.47 -12.04 -3.30
CA VAL A 202 -2.44 -12.47 -1.89
C VAL A 202 -2.25 -13.99 -1.79
N ARG A 203 -2.94 -14.78 -2.62
CA ARG A 203 -2.76 -16.24 -2.65
C ARG A 203 -1.35 -16.63 -3.07
N GLN A 204 -0.78 -15.95 -4.07
CA GLN A 204 0.60 -16.22 -4.50
C GLN A 204 1.59 -16.02 -3.35
N MET A 205 1.41 -14.99 -2.52
CA MET A 205 2.25 -14.77 -1.33
C MET A 205 2.03 -15.84 -0.25
N ILE A 206 0.79 -16.31 -0.04
CA ILE A 206 0.49 -17.35 0.96
C ILE A 206 1.00 -18.74 0.53
N ASP A 207 0.89 -19.05 -0.77
CA ASP A 207 1.18 -20.37 -1.31
C ASP A 207 2.67 -20.55 -1.65
N THR A 208 3.47 -19.48 -1.66
CA THR A 208 4.91 -19.55 -1.96
C THR A 208 5.71 -19.58 -0.66
N PRO A 209 6.50 -20.63 -0.39
CA PRO A 209 7.29 -20.68 0.83
C PRO A 209 8.48 -19.72 0.75
N THR A 210 8.63 -18.88 1.77
CA THR A 210 9.78 -17.97 1.91
C THR A 210 11.06 -18.73 2.18
N SER A 211 12.08 -18.47 1.37
CA SER A 211 13.41 -19.06 1.51
C SER A 211 14.31 -18.18 2.38
N LEU A 212 15.18 -18.82 3.17
CA LEU A 212 16.30 -18.11 3.80
C LEU A 212 17.33 -17.72 2.72
N VAL A 213 17.92 -16.54 2.86
CA VAL A 213 18.90 -16.00 1.91
C VAL A 213 20.11 -16.91 1.76
N ARG A 214 20.65 -17.44 2.87
CA ARG A 214 21.81 -18.36 2.85
C ARG A 214 21.60 -19.63 2.01
N SER A 215 20.34 -19.99 1.73
CA SER A 215 19.95 -21.20 1.01
C SER A 215 18.95 -20.90 -0.11
N ALA A 216 18.95 -19.67 -0.64
CA ALA A 216 18.04 -19.27 -1.70
C ALA A 216 18.33 -20.09 -2.98
N PRO A 217 17.34 -20.80 -3.55
CA PRO A 217 17.54 -21.58 -4.77
C PRO A 217 17.63 -20.68 -6.01
N VAL A 218 18.22 -21.20 -7.09
CA VAL A 218 18.08 -20.64 -8.45
C VAL A 218 16.67 -20.94 -8.94
N GLY A 219 15.96 -19.94 -9.50
CA GLY A 219 14.56 -20.07 -9.88
C GLY A 219 13.78 -18.81 -9.50
N ASN A 220 12.63 -18.97 -8.84
CA ASN A 220 11.80 -17.86 -8.39
C ASN A 220 11.53 -17.92 -6.87
N PRO A 221 12.56 -17.78 -6.01
CA PRO A 221 12.35 -17.80 -4.58
C PRO A 221 11.62 -16.55 -4.08
N GLU A 222 10.87 -16.75 -3.01
CA GLU A 222 10.37 -15.67 -2.18
C GLU A 222 11.38 -15.36 -1.08
N LEU A 223 11.69 -14.08 -0.90
CA LEU A 223 12.68 -13.57 0.03
C LEU A 223 12.09 -12.41 0.82
N VAL A 224 12.37 -12.38 2.12
CA VAL A 224 11.97 -11.29 3.01
C VAL A 224 13.19 -10.86 3.80
N GLY A 225 13.45 -9.55 3.86
CA GLY A 225 14.59 -9.06 4.60
C GLY A 225 14.62 -7.55 4.72
N GLN A 226 15.76 -7.06 5.17
CA GLN A 226 16.07 -5.65 5.31
C GLN A 226 16.88 -5.17 4.10
N VAL A 227 16.58 -3.96 3.65
CA VAL A 227 17.36 -3.27 2.63
C VAL A 227 18.67 -2.75 3.23
N ARG A 228 19.79 -3.22 2.70
CA ARG A 228 21.14 -2.82 3.11
C ARG A 228 21.95 -2.23 1.96
N PRO A 229 22.94 -1.37 2.26
CA PRO A 229 23.76 -0.74 1.23
C PRO A 229 24.58 -1.80 0.49
N ILE A 230 24.83 -1.49 -0.77
CA ILE A 230 25.78 -2.21 -1.62
C ILE A 230 27.03 -1.35 -1.83
N ASP A 231 28.10 -1.92 -2.40
CA ASP A 231 29.36 -1.20 -2.59
C ASP A 231 29.23 0.01 -3.52
N GLU A 232 28.35 -0.06 -4.52
CA GLU A 232 28.05 1.08 -5.41
C GLU A 232 27.33 2.25 -4.71
N GLY A 233 26.91 2.08 -3.46
CA GLY A 233 26.28 3.09 -2.65
C GLY A 233 24.76 3.16 -2.81
N CYS A 234 24.19 4.29 -2.38
CA CYS A 234 22.74 4.54 -2.41
C CYS A 234 22.44 5.91 -3.02
N LEU A 235 21.19 6.11 -3.44
CA LEU A 235 20.76 7.32 -4.12
C LEU A 235 20.31 8.39 -3.12
N THR A 236 20.61 9.64 -3.46
CA THR A 236 19.92 10.80 -2.91
C THR A 236 18.98 11.36 -3.97
N VAL A 237 17.68 11.24 -3.72
CA VAL A 237 16.64 11.62 -4.68
C VAL A 237 16.33 13.09 -4.50
N VAL A 238 16.54 13.87 -5.56
CA VAL A 238 16.18 15.29 -5.64
C VAL A 238 14.84 15.40 -6.39
N VAL A 239 13.76 15.69 -5.68
CA VAL A 239 12.41 15.71 -6.26
C VAL A 239 12.22 16.94 -7.14
N ASP A 240 11.88 16.72 -8.41
CA ASP A 240 11.58 17.76 -9.41
C ASP A 240 12.69 18.85 -9.50
N GLY A 241 13.94 18.42 -9.32
CA GLY A 241 15.15 19.26 -9.42
C GLY A 241 15.33 20.29 -8.30
N ASN A 242 14.59 20.18 -7.19
CA ASN A 242 14.67 21.09 -6.06
C ASN A 242 15.55 20.52 -4.93
N GLN A 243 16.67 21.19 -4.64
CA GLN A 243 17.63 20.79 -3.60
C GLN A 243 17.05 20.85 -2.18
N ASN A 244 15.93 21.53 -1.96
CA ASN A 244 15.22 21.52 -0.68
C ASN A 244 14.27 20.31 -0.54
N MET A 245 14.05 19.57 -1.62
CA MET A 245 13.15 18.41 -1.69
C MET A 245 13.96 17.15 -1.91
N THR A 246 14.88 16.87 -0.99
CA THR A 246 15.80 15.75 -1.09
C THR A 246 15.53 14.68 -0.05
N VAL A 247 15.62 13.42 -0.47
CA VAL A 247 15.59 12.27 0.45
C VAL A 247 16.77 11.36 0.15
N GLY A 248 17.64 11.15 1.14
CA GLY A 248 18.82 10.30 1.05
C GLY A 248 18.55 8.83 1.42
N ASN A 249 19.55 7.99 1.18
CA ASN A 249 19.56 6.55 1.47
C ASN A 249 18.47 5.78 0.74
N MET A 250 18.20 6.12 -0.51
CA MET A 250 17.18 5.50 -1.34
C MET A 250 17.81 4.42 -2.24
N VAL A 251 17.13 3.29 -2.41
CA VAL A 251 17.52 2.23 -3.37
C VAL A 251 16.52 2.07 -4.51
N GLY A 252 15.32 2.61 -4.33
CA GLY A 252 14.29 2.70 -5.36
C GLY A 252 13.35 3.85 -5.06
N TYR A 253 12.95 4.60 -6.08
CA TYR A 253 12.04 5.72 -5.93
C TYR A 253 11.09 5.87 -7.11
N GLN A 254 9.98 6.54 -6.82
CA GLN A 254 9.08 7.10 -7.81
C GLN A 254 8.50 8.38 -7.22
N TRP A 255 8.62 9.49 -7.92
CA TRP A 255 7.93 10.72 -7.53
C TRP A 255 6.99 11.20 -8.62
N SER A 256 5.90 11.84 -8.20
CA SER A 256 4.96 12.51 -9.07
C SER A 256 4.77 13.96 -8.65
N TYR A 257 4.64 14.83 -9.64
CA TYR A 257 4.27 16.22 -9.50
C TYR A 257 2.88 16.43 -10.09
N GLU A 258 1.94 16.84 -9.25
CA GLU A 258 0.54 17.06 -9.57
C GLU A 258 0.16 18.54 -9.41
N GLN A 259 -0.72 19.02 -10.27
CA GLN A 259 -1.31 20.34 -10.20
C GLN A 259 -2.82 20.22 -9.99
N TYR A 260 -3.36 21.04 -9.08
CA TYR A 260 -4.79 21.21 -8.95
C TYR A 260 -5.27 22.27 -9.94
N GLN A 261 -5.80 21.81 -11.07
CA GLN A 261 -6.24 22.64 -12.17
C GLN A 261 -7.75 22.84 -12.11
N CYS A 262 -8.19 24.09 -12.20
CA CYS A 262 -9.60 24.46 -12.22
C CYS A 262 -9.97 25.08 -13.57
N ARG A 263 -11.04 24.60 -14.18
CA ARG A 263 -11.61 25.15 -15.41
C ARG A 263 -13.05 25.56 -15.16
N THR A 264 -13.46 26.68 -15.73
CA THR A 264 -14.87 27.06 -15.78
C THR A 264 -15.51 26.37 -16.97
N THR A 265 -16.49 25.51 -16.70
CA THR A 265 -17.35 24.88 -17.71
C THR A 265 -18.71 25.58 -17.66
N THR A 266 -19.30 25.87 -18.82
CA THR A 266 -20.66 26.41 -18.90
C THR A 266 -21.56 25.26 -19.34
N ASP A 267 -22.61 24.99 -18.57
CA ASP A 267 -23.61 24.00 -18.93
C ASP A 267 -24.49 24.50 -20.10
N SER A 268 -25.30 23.61 -20.66
CA SER A 268 -26.23 23.93 -21.74
C SER A 268 -27.32 24.95 -21.35
N GLU A 269 -27.46 25.25 -20.05
CA GLU A 269 -28.42 26.21 -19.48
C GLU A 269 -27.78 27.59 -19.22
N GLY A 270 -26.48 27.76 -19.50
CA GLY A 270 -25.76 29.02 -19.34
C GLY A 270 -25.18 29.25 -17.94
N ASN A 271 -25.27 28.29 -17.02
CA ASN A 271 -24.65 28.37 -15.70
C ASN A 271 -23.17 27.96 -15.79
N SER A 272 -22.31 28.76 -15.17
CA SER A 272 -20.87 28.46 -15.08
C SER A 272 -20.55 27.67 -13.81
N LYS A 273 -19.95 26.49 -13.95
CA LYS A 273 -19.42 25.69 -12.83
C LYS A 273 -17.90 25.63 -12.90
N GLU A 274 -17.25 25.69 -11.74
CA GLU A 274 -15.80 25.46 -11.65
C GLU A 274 -15.55 23.97 -11.38
N GLU A 275 -14.91 23.30 -12.33
CA GLU A 275 -14.48 21.92 -12.20
C GLU A 275 -12.98 21.88 -11.91
N CYS A 276 -12.61 21.26 -10.80
CA CYS A 276 -11.22 21.18 -10.37
C CYS A 276 -10.79 19.74 -10.14
N HIS A 277 -9.65 19.35 -10.70
CA HIS A 277 -9.07 18.03 -10.51
C HIS A 277 -7.54 18.10 -10.41
N TRP A 278 -6.94 17.06 -9.82
CA TRP A 278 -5.50 16.89 -9.80
C TRP A 278 -5.04 16.27 -11.11
N VAL A 279 -4.01 16.86 -11.72
CA VAL A 279 -3.41 16.40 -12.98
C VAL A 279 -1.92 16.16 -12.74
N THR A 280 -1.44 14.95 -13.04
CA THR A 280 -0.01 14.63 -13.04
C THR A 280 0.66 15.31 -14.22
N ILE A 281 1.67 16.14 -13.93
CA ILE A 281 2.39 16.94 -14.94
C ILE A 281 3.75 16.33 -15.23
N ARG A 282 4.44 15.89 -14.19
CA ARG A 282 5.75 15.24 -14.30
C ARG A 282 5.83 14.09 -13.31
N SER A 283 6.62 13.11 -13.66
CA SER A 283 7.00 12.02 -12.78
C SER A 283 8.36 11.52 -13.19
N ASP A 284 9.10 10.97 -12.25
CA ASP A 284 10.35 10.28 -12.51
C ASP A 284 10.48 9.11 -11.55
N ALA A 285 11.20 8.08 -11.99
CA ALA A 285 11.40 6.85 -11.25
C ALA A 285 12.79 6.31 -11.54
N GLY A 286 13.41 5.72 -10.53
CA GLY A 286 14.75 5.18 -10.64
C GLY A 286 15.10 4.31 -9.45
N GLY A 287 16.29 3.75 -9.47
CA GLY A 287 16.77 2.89 -8.40
C GLY A 287 18.18 2.41 -8.65
N CYS A 288 18.78 1.86 -7.62
CA CYS A 288 20.05 1.16 -7.68
C CYS A 288 19.87 -0.24 -7.07
N PRO A 289 20.79 -1.18 -7.36
CA PRO A 289 20.83 -2.45 -6.65
C PRO A 289 21.02 -2.24 -5.14
N PHE A 290 20.60 -3.23 -4.34
CA PHE A 290 20.82 -3.24 -2.90
C PHE A 290 21.03 -4.68 -2.41
N ILE A 291 21.46 -4.82 -1.15
CA ILE A 291 21.54 -6.11 -0.48
C ILE A 291 20.26 -6.34 0.32
N LEU A 292 19.51 -7.39 -0.01
CA LEU A 292 18.46 -7.89 0.86
C LEU A 292 19.13 -8.81 1.89
N HIS A 293 19.00 -8.47 3.18
CA HIS A 293 19.58 -9.25 4.26
C HIS A 293 18.50 -9.76 5.21
N ASP A 294 18.44 -11.07 5.42
CA ASP A 294 17.41 -11.72 6.25
C ASP A 294 17.93 -12.17 7.63
N GLY A 295 19.13 -11.73 8.02
CA GLY A 295 19.86 -12.15 9.23
C GLY A 295 20.78 -13.36 8.97
N THR A 296 20.37 -14.28 8.09
CA THR A 296 21.17 -15.46 7.73
C THR A 296 22.21 -15.21 6.66
N GLY A 297 21.97 -14.21 5.80
CA GLY A 297 22.90 -13.76 4.77
C GLY A 297 22.34 -12.61 3.95
N GLY A 298 23.20 -12.02 3.11
CA GLY A 298 22.82 -10.99 2.14
C GLY A 298 22.67 -11.55 0.72
N ILE A 299 21.80 -10.98 -0.10
CA ILE A 299 21.70 -11.29 -1.53
C ILE A 299 21.47 -10.01 -2.33
N ARG A 300 22.10 -9.92 -3.50
CA ARG A 300 21.97 -8.75 -4.38
C ARG A 300 20.61 -8.75 -5.07
N VAL A 301 19.88 -7.65 -4.98
CA VAL A 301 18.59 -7.44 -5.64
C VAL A 301 18.68 -6.26 -6.60
N ASN A 302 18.30 -6.49 -7.86
CA ASN A 302 18.31 -5.48 -8.91
C ASN A 302 16.96 -4.74 -8.98
N THR A 303 16.80 -3.69 -8.18
CA THR A 303 15.53 -2.95 -8.00
C THR A 303 14.84 -2.55 -9.30
N ILE A 304 15.58 -1.94 -10.24
CA ILE A 304 15.03 -1.40 -11.48
C ILE A 304 14.57 -2.47 -12.48
N SER A 305 14.96 -3.73 -12.26
CA SER A 305 14.55 -4.83 -13.14
C SER A 305 13.11 -5.27 -12.92
N PHE A 306 12.50 -4.91 -11.79
CA PHE A 306 11.15 -5.34 -11.43
C PHE A 306 10.08 -4.59 -12.21
N LYS A 307 9.23 -5.34 -12.92
CA LYS A 307 8.05 -4.80 -13.62
C LYS A 307 6.95 -4.32 -12.67
N ARG A 308 6.93 -4.84 -11.45
CA ARG A 308 5.88 -4.59 -10.44
C ARG A 308 6.55 -4.25 -9.13
N ILE A 309 6.53 -2.97 -8.81
CA ILE A 309 7.08 -2.44 -7.57
C ILE A 309 5.94 -1.76 -6.80
N ASP A 310 5.68 -2.22 -5.59
CA ASP A 310 4.75 -1.57 -4.65
C ASP A 310 5.54 -0.96 -3.50
N TYR A 311 5.74 0.35 -3.55
CA TYR A 311 6.36 1.09 -2.45
C TYR A 311 5.40 1.33 -1.27
N GLY A 312 4.13 0.91 -1.37
CA GLY A 312 3.13 1.15 -0.34
C GLY A 312 2.80 2.63 -0.19
N GLN A 313 2.71 3.10 1.06
CA GLN A 313 2.43 4.51 1.34
C GLN A 313 3.60 5.41 0.90
N TYR A 314 3.32 6.64 0.47
CA TYR A 314 4.37 7.60 0.14
C TYR A 314 5.26 7.87 1.36
N LEU A 315 6.55 8.14 1.14
CA LEU A 315 7.51 8.46 2.20
C LEU A 315 7.38 9.91 2.66
N LYS A 316 7.25 10.82 1.69
CA LYS A 316 7.13 12.25 1.95
C LYS A 316 6.30 12.92 0.85
N ARG A 317 5.48 13.87 1.25
CA ARG A 317 4.71 14.73 0.35
C ARG A 317 5.08 16.18 0.63
N TRP A 318 5.12 16.99 -0.43
CA TRP A 318 5.20 18.43 -0.34
C TRP A 318 3.98 19.02 -1.02
N ASP A 319 3.33 19.97 -0.38
CA ASP A 319 2.19 20.71 -0.93
C ASP A 319 2.54 22.20 -0.93
N GLY A 320 2.07 22.92 -1.94
CA GLY A 320 2.31 24.37 -2.08
C GLY A 320 1.16 25.07 -2.80
N ALA A 321 0.89 26.32 -2.41
CA ALA A 321 -0.01 27.19 -3.19
C ALA A 321 0.62 27.65 -4.52
N PHE A 322 1.94 27.64 -4.56
CA PHE A 322 2.76 28.13 -5.65
C PHE A 322 3.74 27.04 -6.13
N ALA A 323 4.13 27.08 -7.40
CA ALA A 323 5.21 26.21 -7.88
C ALA A 323 6.49 26.50 -7.10
N GLN A 324 7.48 25.60 -7.17
CA GLN A 324 8.75 25.68 -6.43
C GLN A 324 9.41 27.06 -6.48
N THR A 325 9.19 27.84 -7.54
CA THR A 325 9.52 29.27 -7.63
C THR A 325 8.38 30.06 -8.30
N LEU A 326 8.30 31.37 -8.04
CA LEU A 326 7.36 32.28 -8.71
C LEU A 326 7.47 32.20 -10.24
N GLY A 327 8.69 32.04 -10.78
CA GLY A 327 8.93 31.89 -12.22
C GLY A 327 8.36 30.58 -12.80
N LYS A 328 8.56 29.45 -12.10
CA LYS A 328 7.93 28.17 -12.49
C LYS A 328 6.40 28.24 -12.39
N GLN A 329 5.86 29.06 -11.49
CA GLN A 329 4.42 29.25 -11.36
C GLN A 329 3.85 30.09 -12.50
N ILE A 330 4.53 31.16 -12.91
CA ILE A 330 4.16 31.94 -14.09
C ILE A 330 4.17 31.03 -15.33
N MET A 331 5.21 30.21 -15.52
CA MET A 331 5.28 29.22 -16.60
C MET A 331 4.16 28.18 -16.53
N ALA A 332 3.90 27.61 -15.35
CA ALA A 332 2.81 26.65 -15.15
C ALA A 332 1.44 27.27 -15.46
N SER A 333 1.20 28.52 -15.04
CA SER A 333 -0.04 29.25 -15.32
C SER A 333 -0.16 29.65 -16.79
N ALA A 334 0.95 29.99 -17.46
CA ALA A 334 0.97 30.31 -18.89
C ALA A 334 0.71 29.08 -19.76
N ILE A 335 1.32 27.93 -19.43
CA ILE A 335 1.09 26.66 -20.15
C ILE A 335 -0.35 26.16 -19.93
N ALA A 336 -0.86 26.18 -18.68
CA ALA A 336 -2.23 25.78 -18.38
C ALA A 336 -3.29 26.72 -19.01
N GLY A 337 -2.99 28.02 -19.07
CA GLY A 337 -3.80 29.01 -19.78
C GLY A 337 -3.82 28.80 -21.29
N MET A 338 -2.68 28.45 -21.89
CA MET A 338 -2.53 28.26 -23.34
C MET A 338 -3.08 26.92 -23.85
N LEU A 339 -3.00 25.85 -23.05
CA LEU A 339 -3.45 24.50 -23.45
C LEU A 339 -4.91 24.17 -23.08
N GLY A 340 -5.62 25.05 -22.38
CA GLY A 340 -7.02 24.75 -22.02
C GLY A 340 -7.76 25.76 -21.14
N GLY A 341 -7.22 26.97 -20.91
CA GLY A 341 -7.86 27.99 -20.07
C GLY A 341 -7.97 27.64 -18.59
N ALA A 342 -7.20 26.66 -18.10
CA ALA A 342 -7.25 26.20 -16.72
C ALA A 342 -6.37 27.06 -15.79
N ARG A 343 -6.87 27.37 -14.60
CA ARG A 343 -6.13 28.06 -13.53
C ARG A 343 -5.54 27.03 -12.56
N VAL A 344 -4.23 27.10 -12.32
CA VAL A 344 -3.54 26.26 -11.33
C VAL A 344 -3.69 26.90 -9.95
N LYS A 345 -4.26 26.17 -8.99
CA LYS A 345 -4.46 26.66 -7.61
C LYS A 345 -3.51 26.06 -6.58
N LYS A 346 -3.06 24.82 -6.79
CA LYS A 346 -2.22 24.08 -5.84
C LYS A 346 -1.24 23.19 -6.57
N HIS A 347 -0.16 22.88 -5.88
CA HIS A 347 0.95 22.06 -6.34
C HIS A 347 1.19 20.97 -5.30
N ARG A 348 1.43 19.75 -5.76
CA ARG A 348 1.75 18.62 -4.90
C ARG A 348 2.87 17.80 -5.50
N TRP A 349 3.85 17.45 -4.68
CA TRP A 349 4.89 16.49 -5.01
C TRP A 349 4.78 15.33 -4.04
N THR A 350 4.71 14.11 -4.55
CA THR A 350 4.61 12.91 -3.71
C THR A 350 5.76 11.99 -4.06
N LEU A 351 6.56 11.60 -3.06
CA LEU A 351 7.66 10.66 -3.20
C LEU A 351 7.30 9.31 -2.57
N TYR A 352 7.37 8.27 -3.37
CA TYR A 352 7.33 6.87 -2.98
C TYR A 352 8.73 6.28 -3.12
N GLY A 353 9.05 5.28 -2.32
CA GLY A 353 10.29 4.55 -2.50
C GLY A 353 10.65 3.59 -1.38
N LEU A 354 11.84 3.05 -1.52
CA LEU A 354 12.48 2.09 -0.64
C LEU A 354 13.81 2.66 -0.13
N ARG A 355 13.97 2.72 1.19
CA ARG A 355 15.15 3.25 1.88
C ARG A 355 15.98 2.15 2.53
N LEU A 356 17.25 2.45 2.78
CA LEU A 356 18.08 1.63 3.66
C LEU A 356 17.38 1.43 5.00
N GLY A 357 17.43 0.20 5.50
CA GLY A 357 16.77 -0.23 6.73
C GLY A 357 15.29 -0.58 6.58
N ASN A 358 14.62 -0.26 5.47
CA ASN A 358 13.23 -0.67 5.27
C ASN A 358 13.10 -2.19 5.13
N PRO A 359 11.96 -2.76 5.56
CA PRO A 359 11.63 -4.14 5.24
C PRO A 359 11.23 -4.23 3.77
N VAL A 360 11.63 -5.32 3.12
CA VAL A 360 11.30 -5.59 1.73
C VAL A 360 10.90 -7.05 1.56
N TYR A 361 9.83 -7.25 0.80
CA TYR A 361 9.36 -8.53 0.32
C TYR A 361 9.69 -8.60 -1.17
N VAL A 362 10.40 -9.65 -1.57
CA VAL A 362 10.83 -9.86 -2.95
C VAL A 362 10.40 -11.25 -3.39
N LEU A 363 9.68 -11.28 -4.50
CA LEU A 363 9.48 -12.49 -5.27
C LEU A 363 10.10 -12.23 -6.63
N GLY A 364 11.24 -12.84 -6.89
CA GLY A 364 12.06 -12.52 -8.04
C GLY A 364 12.77 -13.73 -8.58
N GLN A 365 13.28 -13.62 -9.80
CA GLN A 365 14.06 -14.67 -10.43
C GLN A 365 15.52 -14.57 -9.97
N THR A 366 16.03 -15.61 -9.31
CA THR A 366 17.44 -15.73 -8.96
C THR A 366 18.23 -16.29 -10.13
N LYS A 367 19.30 -15.60 -10.51
CA LYS A 367 20.22 -16.00 -11.58
C LYS A 367 21.66 -16.04 -11.06
N PRO A 368 22.49 -16.96 -11.59
CA PRO A 368 23.93 -16.93 -11.34
C PRO A 368 24.54 -15.61 -11.82
N ARG A 369 25.45 -15.06 -11.03
CA ARG A 369 26.23 -13.88 -11.38
C ARG A 369 27.40 -14.27 -12.29
N PRO A 370 27.77 -13.43 -13.27
CA PRO A 370 28.96 -13.65 -14.06
C PRO A 370 30.22 -13.48 -13.21
N SER A 371 31.27 -14.24 -13.51
CA SER A 371 32.53 -14.25 -12.76
C SER A 371 33.17 -12.86 -12.66
N GLU A 372 33.03 -12.04 -13.70
CA GLU A 372 33.54 -10.67 -13.73
C GLU A 372 32.87 -9.79 -12.66
N ALA A 373 31.56 -9.97 -12.44
CA ALA A 373 30.83 -9.22 -11.42
C ALA A 373 31.19 -9.66 -10.00
N LEU A 374 31.57 -10.92 -9.81
CA LEU A 374 32.06 -11.43 -8.53
C LEU A 374 33.44 -10.87 -8.20
N GLN A 375 34.34 -10.88 -9.18
CA GLN A 375 35.69 -10.33 -9.03
C GLN A 375 35.68 -8.82 -8.80
N ALA A 376 34.79 -8.09 -9.50
CA ALA A 376 34.63 -6.65 -9.31
C ALA A 376 34.22 -6.26 -7.88
N GLU A 377 33.47 -7.14 -7.20
CA GLU A 377 33.05 -6.95 -5.81
C GLU A 377 33.99 -7.65 -4.80
N GLY A 378 35.08 -8.28 -5.27
CA GLY A 378 36.04 -8.98 -4.42
C GLY A 378 35.52 -10.27 -3.79
N LEU A 379 34.49 -10.89 -4.37
CA LEU A 379 33.87 -12.11 -3.87
C LEU A 379 34.64 -13.35 -4.33
N ASP A 380 34.93 -14.25 -3.39
CA ASP A 380 35.68 -15.49 -3.62
C ASP A 380 34.81 -16.66 -4.15
N GLY A 381 33.48 -16.46 -4.19
CA GLY A 381 32.51 -17.44 -4.66
C GLY A 381 32.24 -18.60 -3.71
N THR A 382 32.73 -18.54 -2.46
CA THR A 382 32.51 -19.62 -1.46
C THR A 382 31.09 -19.58 -0.87
N LEU A 383 30.50 -18.39 -0.78
CA LEU A 383 29.14 -18.19 -0.28
C LEU A 383 28.11 -18.34 -1.41
N GLY A 384 27.24 -19.34 -1.31
CA GLY A 384 26.22 -19.64 -2.33
C GLY A 384 25.27 -18.47 -2.62
N ASN A 385 24.96 -17.65 -1.62
CA ASN A 385 24.11 -16.46 -1.74
C ASN A 385 24.82 -15.25 -2.37
N SER A 386 26.16 -15.22 -2.38
CA SER A 386 26.93 -14.12 -3.00
C SER A 386 27.12 -14.31 -4.51
N ILE A 387 27.02 -15.56 -4.99
CA ILE A 387 27.16 -15.94 -6.41
C ILE A 387 25.87 -15.87 -7.22
N ILE A 388 24.75 -15.51 -6.60
CA ILE A 388 23.45 -15.32 -7.26
C ILE A 388 22.92 -13.91 -7.01
N GLU A 389 22.04 -13.45 -7.90
CA GLU A 389 21.36 -12.17 -7.77
C GLU A 389 19.90 -12.27 -8.21
N VAL A 390 19.07 -11.36 -7.71
CA VAL A 390 17.62 -11.38 -7.93
C VAL A 390 17.23 -10.34 -8.97
N TRP A 391 16.45 -10.78 -9.96
CA TRP A 391 15.90 -9.99 -11.06
C TRP A 391 14.37 -10.09 -11.11
N GLY A 392 13.70 -9.03 -11.60
CA GLY A 392 12.24 -8.97 -11.71
C GLY A 392 11.70 -8.79 -13.13
N ASN A 393 12.52 -9.09 -14.14
CA ASN A 393 12.22 -8.85 -15.56
C ASN A 393 11.41 -9.99 -16.21
N GLU A 394 11.57 -11.23 -15.74
CA GLU A 394 10.90 -12.43 -16.28
C GLU A 394 9.94 -13.03 -15.26
N ASP A 395 8.68 -13.20 -15.66
CA ASP A 395 7.69 -13.95 -14.88
C ASP A 395 7.77 -15.43 -15.23
N ALA A 396 7.57 -16.32 -14.27
CA ALA A 396 7.38 -17.75 -14.52
C ALA A 396 5.88 -18.11 -14.64
N PRO A 397 5.53 -19.26 -15.25
CA PRO A 397 4.16 -19.75 -15.25
C PRO A 397 3.62 -19.86 -13.82
N GLY A 398 2.56 -19.11 -13.51
CA GLY A 398 1.96 -19.08 -12.17
C GLY A 398 2.63 -18.16 -11.15
N VAL A 399 3.80 -17.58 -11.45
CA VAL A 399 4.56 -16.72 -10.51
C VAL A 399 4.85 -15.37 -11.15
N LYS A 400 4.37 -14.31 -10.51
CA LYS A 400 4.63 -12.93 -10.93
C LYS A 400 5.72 -12.31 -10.09
N CYS A 401 6.80 -11.87 -10.74
CA CYS A 401 7.88 -11.20 -10.03
C CYS A 401 7.39 -9.83 -9.52
N THR A 402 7.61 -9.58 -8.24
CA THR A 402 7.13 -8.40 -7.50
C THR A 402 8.13 -8.00 -6.42
N LEU A 403 8.29 -6.70 -6.23
CA LEU A 403 9.04 -6.12 -5.13
C LEU A 403 8.10 -5.21 -4.34
N ASN A 404 7.91 -5.49 -3.05
CA ASN A 404 6.99 -4.74 -2.19
C ASN A 404 7.75 -4.21 -0.97
N ARG A 405 7.53 -2.93 -0.61
CA ARG A 405 7.97 -2.41 0.69
C ARG A 405 7.09 -3.02 1.79
N GLY A 406 7.72 -3.51 2.84
CA GLY A 406 7.06 -4.29 3.90
C GLY A 406 7.58 -5.72 3.95
N SER A 407 7.58 -6.32 5.13
CA SER A 407 7.74 -7.76 5.33
C SER A 407 6.49 -8.51 4.85
N GLU A 408 6.58 -9.83 4.73
CA GLU A 408 5.39 -10.65 4.51
C GLU A 408 4.33 -10.42 5.60
N LEU A 409 4.75 -10.31 6.86
CA LEU A 409 3.86 -10.03 7.99
C LEU A 409 3.05 -8.74 7.78
N SER A 410 3.73 -7.65 7.40
CA SER A 410 3.08 -6.37 7.16
C SER A 410 2.18 -6.37 5.92
N ASN A 411 2.60 -7.03 4.83
CA ASN A 411 1.90 -7.03 3.56
C ASN A 411 0.66 -7.94 3.55
N LEU A 412 0.77 -9.13 4.15
CA LEU A 412 -0.35 -10.06 4.30
C LEU A 412 -1.24 -9.70 5.51
N GLY A 413 -0.67 -9.15 6.58
CA GLY A 413 -1.42 -8.76 7.78
C GLY A 413 -2.47 -7.68 7.55
N ARG A 414 -2.24 -6.81 6.55
CA ARG A 414 -3.22 -5.81 6.06
C ARG A 414 -4.17 -6.35 4.99
N SER A 415 -3.89 -7.53 4.44
CA SER A 415 -4.67 -8.09 3.35
C SER A 415 -6.03 -8.59 3.84
N ARG A 416 -7.03 -8.50 2.97
CA ARG A 416 -8.33 -9.15 3.17
C ARG A 416 -8.32 -10.52 2.53
N SER A 417 -9.18 -11.40 3.01
CA SER A 417 -9.29 -12.75 2.44
C SER A 417 -9.78 -12.71 0.99
N GLY A 418 -9.47 -13.77 0.25
CA GLY A 418 -10.04 -13.96 -1.08
C GLY A 418 -11.58 -14.03 -1.08
N PHE A 419 -12.19 -14.48 0.02
CA PHE A 419 -13.65 -14.47 0.17
C PHE A 419 -14.19 -13.04 0.19
N GLU A 420 -13.61 -12.17 1.02
CA GLU A 420 -14.02 -10.76 1.12
C GLU A 420 -13.78 -9.98 -0.17
N LEU A 421 -12.66 -10.25 -0.83
CA LEU A 421 -12.27 -9.56 -2.06
C LEU A 421 -13.10 -9.98 -3.27
N VAL A 422 -13.52 -11.25 -3.36
CA VAL A 422 -14.12 -11.82 -4.58
C VAL A 422 -15.59 -12.19 -4.39
N ILE A 423 -15.94 -12.89 -3.32
CA ILE A 423 -17.29 -13.45 -3.15
C ILE A 423 -18.31 -12.36 -2.84
N LEU A 424 -17.98 -11.38 -2.00
CA LEU A 424 -18.92 -10.30 -1.67
C LEU A 424 -19.31 -9.46 -2.90
N PRO A 425 -18.36 -9.01 -3.76
CA PRO A 425 -18.72 -8.38 -5.04
C PRO A 425 -19.52 -9.29 -5.98
N ILE A 426 -19.24 -10.59 -6.02
CA ILE A 426 -20.01 -11.54 -6.84
C ILE A 426 -21.45 -11.65 -6.34
N ILE A 427 -21.67 -11.70 -5.03
CA ILE A 427 -23.02 -11.69 -4.45
C ILE A 427 -23.77 -10.42 -4.84
N MET A 428 -23.11 -9.25 -4.79
CA MET A 428 -23.69 -7.99 -5.27
C MET A 428 -24.04 -8.06 -6.76
N MET A 429 -23.14 -8.59 -7.59
CA MET A 429 -23.36 -8.75 -9.04
C MET A 429 -24.55 -9.67 -9.33
N ILE A 430 -24.60 -10.85 -8.71
CA ILE A 430 -25.70 -11.82 -8.87
C ILE A 430 -27.03 -11.24 -8.37
N GLY A 431 -26.99 -10.51 -7.25
CA GLY A 431 -28.14 -9.78 -6.72
C GLY A 431 -28.66 -8.76 -7.72
N GLY A 432 -27.78 -7.96 -8.33
CA GLY A 432 -28.13 -7.04 -9.40
C GLY A 432 -28.75 -7.74 -10.60
N ILE A 433 -28.23 -8.90 -11.00
CA ILE A 433 -28.79 -9.71 -12.09
C ILE A 433 -30.19 -10.24 -11.74
N SER A 434 -30.40 -10.65 -10.50
CA SER A 434 -31.69 -11.17 -10.04
C SER A 434 -32.79 -10.10 -10.06
N LEU A 435 -32.43 -8.82 -9.88
CA LEU A 435 -33.39 -7.72 -9.99
C LEU A 435 -33.99 -7.57 -11.40
N PHE A 436 -33.29 -8.02 -12.46
CA PHE A 436 -33.86 -8.05 -13.82
C PHE A 436 -35.09 -8.94 -13.94
N GLY A 437 -35.20 -9.99 -13.11
CA GLY A 437 -36.36 -10.87 -13.10
C GLY A 437 -37.58 -10.29 -12.38
N LEU A 438 -37.41 -9.15 -11.70
CA LEU A 438 -38.46 -8.47 -10.93
C LEU A 438 -38.98 -7.19 -11.59
N ALA A 439 -38.32 -6.72 -12.65
CA ALA A 439 -38.63 -5.47 -13.35
C ALA A 439 -39.38 -5.69 -14.67
#